data_AF-A0A7X9EV59-F1
#
_entry.id   AF-A0A7X9EV59-F1
#
_cell.length_a   1.000
_cell.length_b   1.000
_cell.length_c   1.000
_cell.angle_alpha   90.00
_cell.angle_beta   90.00
_cell.angle_gamma   90.00
#
_symmetry.space_group_name_H-M   'P 1'
#
loop_
_entity.id
_entity.type
_entity.pdbx_description
1 polymer ?
#
loop_
_entity_poly.entity_id
_entity_poly.type
_entity_poly.pdbx_seq_one_letter_code
_entity_poly.pdbx_strand_id
1 'polypeptide(L)' 'MASMKEGKRELIVRAAIQTFSQKGYHKARMEEIAVAAGIGKGTIYEYFAGKLQLLQEILEQSFNLYHNCLQADI' A
#
# COMPACT_ATOMS: atom_id res chain seq x y z
N MET A 1 -15.04 16.39 -1.46
CA MET A 1 -14.86 15.57 -2.68
C MET A 1 -13.52 14.86 -2.56
N ALA A 2 -13.52 13.62 -2.04
CA ALA A 2 -12.35 12.76 -2.03
C ALA A 2 -11.92 12.51 -3.48
N SER A 3 -10.66 12.76 -3.78
CA SER A 3 -10.15 12.72 -5.16
C SER A 3 -10.03 11.26 -5.61
N MET A 4 -10.34 10.95 -6.86
CA MET A 4 -10.18 9.61 -7.48
C MET A 4 -8.77 8.99 -7.28
N LYS A 5 -7.77 9.80 -6.89
CA LYS A 5 -6.41 9.37 -6.53
C LYS A 5 -6.31 8.62 -5.19
N GLU A 6 -7.13 8.95 -4.20
CA GLU A 6 -7.10 8.28 -2.88
C GLU A 6 -7.47 6.80 -3.02
N GLY A 7 -8.48 6.49 -3.83
CA GLY A 7 -8.92 5.11 -4.06
C GLY A 7 -7.84 4.23 -4.68
N LYS A 8 -7.13 4.72 -5.72
CA LYS A 8 -6.06 3.94 -6.37
C LYS A 8 -4.88 3.71 -5.43
N ARG A 9 -4.50 4.72 -4.65
CA ARG A 9 -3.40 4.59 -3.69
C ARG A 9 -3.69 3.53 -2.64
N GLU A 10 -4.90 3.51 -2.07
CA GLU A 10 -5.32 2.46 -1.14
C GLU A 10 -5.40 1.08 -1.77
N LEU A 11 -5.87 0.96 -3.02
CA LEU A 11 -5.90 -0.32 -3.74
C LEU A 11 -4.49 -0.90 -3.89
N ILE A 12 -3.50 -0.06 -4.22
CA ILE A 12 -2.10 -0.49 -4.32
C ILE A 12 -1.58 -0.94 -2.95
N VAL A 13 -1.85 -0.19 -1.88
CA VAL A 13 -1.43 -0.53 -0.52
C VAL A 13 -2.02 -1.87 -0.08
N ARG A 14 -3.33 -2.09 -0.30
CA ARG A 14 -4.00 -3.37 0.00
C ARG A 14 -3.39 -4.54 -0.77
N ALA A 15 -3.15 -4.36 -2.07
CA ALA A 15 -2.51 -5.37 -2.91
C ALA A 15 -1.06 -5.67 -2.47
N ALA A 16 -0.32 -4.63 -2.03
CA ALA A 16 1.04 -4.78 -1.53
C ALA A 16 1.06 -5.57 -0.21
N ILE A 17 0.16 -5.28 0.73
CA ILE A 17 0.01 -6.05 1.99
C ILE A 17 -0.22 -7.53 1.67
N GLN A 18 -1.17 -7.85 0.79
CA GLN A 18 -1.46 -9.22 0.39
C GLN A 18 -0.23 -9.90 -0.24
N THR A 19 0.42 -9.22 -1.19
CA THR A 19 1.56 -9.78 -1.93
C THR A 19 2.76 -10.01 -1.01
N PHE A 20 3.08 -9.05 -0.14
CA PHE A 20 4.16 -9.18 0.85
C PHE A 20 3.86 -10.28 1.87
N SER A 21 2.61 -10.41 2.32
CA SER A 21 2.22 -11.46 3.28
C SER A 21 2.33 -12.86 2.69
N GLN A 22 2.03 -13.03 1.40
CA GLN A 22 2.07 -14.33 0.73
C GLN A 22 3.48 -14.75 0.28
N LYS A 23 4.30 -13.80 -0.19
CA LYS A 23 5.58 -14.10 -0.85
C LYS A 23 6.80 -13.66 -0.04
N GLY A 24 6.61 -12.82 0.97
CA GLY A 24 7.67 -12.07 1.63
C GLY A 24 8.14 -10.87 0.79
N TYR A 25 8.75 -9.90 1.46
CA TYR A 25 9.18 -8.63 0.86
C TYR A 25 10.16 -8.79 -0.32
N HIS A 26 11.16 -9.65 -0.17
CA HIS A 26 12.22 -9.80 -1.18
C HIS A 26 11.70 -10.44 -2.48
N LYS A 27 10.82 -11.45 -2.39
CA LYS A 27 10.29 -12.16 -3.55
C LYS A 27 9.16 -11.44 -4.28
N ALA A 28 8.41 -10.58 -3.58
CA ALA A 28 7.37 -9.77 -4.19
C ALA A 28 7.94 -8.83 -5.26
N ARG A 29 7.18 -8.58 -6.33
CA ARG A 29 7.54 -7.63 -7.40
C ARG A 29 6.49 -6.54 -7.57
N MET A 30 6.91 -5.36 -8.00
CA MET A 30 6.01 -4.20 -8.22
C MET A 30 4.93 -4.53 -9.26
N GLU A 31 5.28 -5.27 -10.30
CA GLU A 31 4.36 -5.63 -11.38
C GLU A 31 3.27 -6.58 -10.88
N GLU A 32 3.58 -7.48 -9.94
CA GLU A 32 2.61 -8.39 -9.34
C GLU A 32 1.62 -7.62 -8.47
N ILE A 33 2.11 -6.63 -7.72
CA ILE A 33 1.28 -5.74 -6.90
C ILE A 33 0.36 -4.91 -7.80
N ALA A 34 0.85 -4.39 -8.92
CA ALA A 34 0.04 -3.65 -9.89
C ALA A 34 -1.10 -4.50 -10.45
N VAL A 35 -0.81 -5.76 -10.82
CA VAL A 35 -1.82 -6.71 -11.29
C VAL A 35 -2.84 -7.02 -10.19
N ALA A 36 -2.40 -7.28 -8.97
CA ALA A 36 -3.29 -7.55 -7.83
C ALA A 36 -4.17 -6.34 -7.47
N ALA A 37 -3.68 -5.11 -7.68
CA ALA A 37 -4.44 -3.87 -7.50
C ALA A 37 -5.37 -3.54 -8.68
N GLY A 38 -5.34 -4.32 -9.77
CA GLY A 38 -6.14 -4.06 -10.97
C GLY A 38 -5.72 -2.80 -11.74
N ILE A 39 -4.44 -2.42 -11.68
CA ILE A 39 -3.92 -1.23 -12.35
C ILE A 39 -2.81 -1.54 -13.37
N GLY A 40 -2.51 -0.56 -14.22
CA GLY A 40 -1.40 -0.67 -15.18
C GLY A 40 -0.03 -0.67 -14.50
N LYS A 41 0.93 -1.39 -15.09
CA LYS A 41 2.32 -1.46 -14.61
C LYS A 41 3.01 -0.10 -14.56
N GLY A 42 2.72 0.83 -15.48
CA GLY A 42 3.26 2.19 -15.41
C GLY A 42 2.63 3.00 -14.28
N THR A 43 1.32 2.82 -14.09
CA THR A 43 0.54 3.55 -13.09
C THR A 43 1.04 3.30 -11.67
N ILE A 44 1.49 2.10 -11.31
CA ILE A 44 2.02 1.87 -9.95
C ILE A 44 3.22 2.77 -9.63
N TYR A 45 4.08 3.04 -10.62
CA TYR A 45 5.27 3.86 -10.46
C TYR A 45 4.96 5.37 -10.43
N GLU A 46 3.78 5.80 -10.86
CA GLU A 46 3.29 7.16 -10.64
C GLU A 46 2.93 7.41 -9.16
N TYR A 47 2.61 6.35 -8.40
CA TYR A 47 2.23 6.43 -6.98
C TYR A 47 3.37 6.04 -6.05
N PHE A 48 4.16 5.03 -6.42
CA PHE A 48 5.23 4.48 -5.59
C PHE A 48 6.45 4.13 -6.43
N ALA A 49 7.59 4.75 -6.10
CA ALA A 49 8.88 4.51 -6.76
C ALA A 49 9.39 3.07 -6.58
N GLY A 50 8.92 2.34 -5.56
CA GLY A 50 9.30 0.95 -5.36
C GLY A 50 8.75 0.32 -4.08
N LYS A 51 9.17 -0.93 -3.85
CA LYS A 51 8.70 -1.76 -2.73
C LYS A 51 8.99 -1.15 -1.36
N LEU A 52 10.12 -0.44 -1.22
CA LEU A 52 10.48 0.19 0.05
C LEU A 52 9.51 1.30 0.42
N GLN A 53 9.16 2.17 -0.53
CA GLN A 53 8.19 3.23 -0.30
C GLN A 53 6.79 2.67 -0.01
N LEU A 54 6.40 1.58 -0.67
CA LEU A 54 5.15 0.88 -0.36
C LEU A 54 5.14 0.31 1.06
N LEU A 55 6.25 -0.31 1.49
CA LEU A 55 6.36 -0.85 2.83
C LEU A 55 6.31 0.26 3.89
N GLN A 56 7.00 1.38 3.65
CA GLN A 56 6.95 2.56 4.51
C GLN A 56 5.52 3.08 4.66
N GLU A 57 4.79 3.21 3.55
CA GLU A 57 3.40 3.65 3.56
C GLU A 57 2.51 2.71 4.39
N ILE A 58 2.66 1.40 4.21
CA ILE A 58 1.91 0.40 4.98
C ILE A 58 2.18 0.56 6.48
N LEU A 59 3.45 0.75 6.86
CA LEU A 59 3.85 0.92 8.25
C LEU A 59 3.32 2.22 8.84
N GLU A 60 3.36 3.32 8.08
CA GLU A 60 2.83 4.61 8.50
C GLU A 60 1.31 4.55 8.72
N GLN A 61 0.56 3.95 7.79
CA GLN A 61 -0.89 3.75 7.96
C GLN A 61 -1.21 2.87 9.17
N SER A 62 -0.44 1.80 9.37
CA SER A 62 -0.62 0.90 10.51
C SER A 62 -0.34 1.64 11.81
N PHE A 63 0.75 2.41 11.88
CA PHE A 63 1.12 3.20 13.05
C PHE A 63 0.05 4.24 13.38
N ASN A 64 -0.44 4.96 12.39
CA ASN A 64 -1.51 5.95 12.56
C ASN A 64 -2.80 5.30 13.05
N LEU A 65 -3.16 4.12 12.54
CA LEU A 65 -4.31 3.35 13.02
C LEU A 65 -4.17 2.99 14.51
N TYR A 66 -3.02 2.44 14.91
CA TYR A 66 -2.77 2.10 16.31
C TYR A 66 -2.75 3.34 17.21
N HIS A 67 -2.10 4.42 16.77
CA HIS A 67 -2.04 5.68 17.51
C HIS A 67 -3.45 6.23 17.77
N ASN A 68 -4.31 6.27 16.76
CA ASN A 68 -5.69 6.76 16.90
C ASN A 68 -6.53 5.86 17.82
N CYS A 69 -6.32 4.54 17.77
CA CYS A 69 -6.99 3.61 18.66
C CYS A 69 -6.57 3.81 20.13
N LEU A 70 -5.27 4.01 20.38
CA LEU A 70 -4.74 4.24 21.73
C LEU A 70 -5.15 5.60 22.32
N GLN A 71 -5.41 6.60 21.48
CA GLN A 71 -5.92 7.90 21.92
C GLN A 71 -7.43 7.95 22.12
N ALA A 72 -8.17 6.93 21.63
CA ALA A 72 -9.63 6.93 21.69
C ALA A 72 -10.21 6.63 23.09
N ASP A 73 -9.37 6.22 24.07
CA ASP A 73 -9.80 5.80 25.42
C ASP A 73 -9.09 6.58 26.58
N ILE A 74 -8.84 7.89 26.42
CA ILE A 74 -8.44 8.79 27.54
C ILE A 74 -9.39 9.98 27.64
#